data_AF-F0JIU0-F1
#
_entry.id   AF-F0JIU0-F1
#
_cell.length_a   1.000
_cell.length_b   1.000
_cell.length_c   1.000
_cell.angle_alpha   90.00
_cell.angle_beta   90.00
_cell.angle_gamma   90.00
#
_symmetry.space_group_name_H-M   'P 1'
#
loop_
_entity.id
_entity.type
_entity.pdbx_description
1 polymer ?
#
loop_
_entity_poly.entity_id
_entity_poly.type
_entity_poly.pdbx_seq_one_letter_code
_entity_poly.pdbx_strand_id
1 'polypeptide(L)'
;MTHADESKSGEKRLSDDIDVLEAEVAQLTLELEKTKRAVRDLMAAEDPVAGIYHHEEIFRAQQDKLRLDVEIQFRTNKIHRIKLGITDMEPSEGVKNGFLF
;
A
#
# COMPACT_ATOMS: atom_id res chain seq x y z
N MET A 1 0.93 -34.27 -9.15
CA MET A 1 0.45 -32.94 -9.57
C MET A 1 1.27 -31.93 -8.79
N THR A 2 2.34 -31.40 -9.38
CA THR A 2 3.20 -30.42 -8.71
C THR A 2 2.52 -29.05 -8.74
N HIS A 3 2.30 -28.44 -7.57
CA HIS A 3 1.75 -27.09 -7.36
C HIS A 3 2.55 -25.94 -8.01
N ALA A 4 3.51 -26.24 -8.89
CA ALA A 4 4.36 -25.25 -9.56
C ALA A 4 3.63 -24.50 -10.68
N ASP A 5 2.62 -25.10 -11.32
CA ASP A 5 1.94 -24.49 -12.47
C ASP A 5 0.80 -23.51 -12.08
N GLU A 6 0.38 -23.48 -10.81
CA GLU A 6 -0.70 -22.61 -10.33
C GLU A 6 -0.21 -21.18 -10.02
N SER A 7 1.11 -20.94 -9.96
CA SER A 7 1.70 -19.62 -9.65
C SER A 7 1.87 -18.70 -10.86
N LYS A 8 1.21 -18.98 -12.00
CA LYS A 8 1.01 -17.97 -13.05
C LYS A 8 -0.05 -16.97 -12.57
N SER A 9 0.26 -16.23 -11.51
CA SER A 9 -0.58 -15.16 -11.00
C SER A 9 -0.73 -14.10 -12.11
N GLY A 10 -1.93 -14.00 -12.66
CA GLY A 10 -2.37 -12.86 -13.47
C GLY A 10 -2.56 -11.60 -12.63
N GLU A 11 -1.85 -11.47 -11.50
CA GLU A 11 -1.86 -10.29 -10.67
C GLU A 11 -1.10 -9.18 -11.40
N LYS A 12 -1.68 -7.98 -11.39
CA LYS A 12 -1.06 -6.78 -11.94
C LYS A 12 0.23 -6.50 -11.18
N ARG A 13 1.35 -6.94 -11.74
CA ARG A 13 2.69 -6.64 -11.22
C ARG A 13 2.92 -5.14 -11.28
N LEU A 14 3.65 -4.62 -10.30
CA LEU A 14 4.10 -3.23 -10.31
C LEU A 14 5.00 -2.98 -11.52
N SER A 15 5.07 -1.73 -11.97
CA SER A 15 6.02 -1.32 -13.01
C SER A 15 7.46 -1.59 -12.57
N ASP A 16 8.32 -1.87 -13.54
CA ASP A 16 9.79 -1.92 -13.36
C ASP A 16 10.45 -0.56 -13.66
N ASP A 17 9.67 0.43 -14.11
CA ASP A 17 10.12 1.78 -14.40
C ASP A 17 10.07 2.65 -13.12
N ILE A 18 11.23 3.18 -12.72
CA ILE A 18 11.36 4.04 -11.53
C ILE A 18 10.53 5.32 -11.69
N ASP A 19 10.52 5.95 -12.85
CA ASP A 19 9.82 7.23 -13.05
C ASP A 19 8.30 7.04 -12.91
N VAL A 20 7.80 5.91 -13.41
CA VAL A 20 6.39 5.52 -13.23
C VAL A 20 6.08 5.27 -11.75
N LEU A 21 6.92 4.51 -11.05
CA LEU A 21 6.72 4.22 -9.63
C LEU A 21 6.79 5.49 -8.77
N GLU A 22 7.69 6.42 -9.08
CA GLU A 22 7.81 7.70 -8.37
C GLU A 22 6.57 8.58 -8.61
N ALA A 23 6.04 8.62 -9.83
CA ALA A 23 4.78 9.31 -10.13
C ALA A 23 3.59 8.69 -9.38
N GLU A 24 3.51 7.35 -9.33
CA GLU A 24 2.47 6.64 -8.57
C GLU A 24 2.57 6.90 -7.07
N VAL A 25 3.79 6.89 -6.50
CA VAL A 25 4.02 7.25 -5.09
C VAL A 25 3.57 8.68 -4.80
N ALA A 26 3.86 9.63 -5.68
CA ALA A 26 3.43 11.01 -5.51
C ALA A 26 1.90 11.15 -5.53
N GLN A 27 1.21 10.44 -6.43
CA GLN A 27 -0.25 10.40 -6.49
C GLN A 27 -0.86 9.80 -5.22
N LEU A 28 -0.38 8.63 -4.80
CA LEU A 28 -0.85 7.95 -3.60
C LEU A 28 -0.59 8.78 -2.33
N THR A 29 0.55 9.47 -2.26
CA THR A 29 0.87 10.37 -1.15
C THR A 29 -0.13 11.53 -1.08
N LEU A 30 -0.51 12.10 -2.22
CA LEU A 30 -1.52 13.15 -2.28
C LEU A 30 -2.91 12.64 -1.87
N GLU A 31 -3.28 11.42 -2.27
CA GLU A 31 -4.51 10.76 -1.81
C GLU A 31 -4.48 10.49 -0.31
N LEU A 32 -3.36 10.02 0.23
CA LEU A 32 -3.18 9.78 1.66
C LEU A 32 -3.42 11.05 2.48
N GLU A 33 -2.84 12.18 2.06
CA GLU A 33 -3.03 13.45 2.76
C GLU A 33 -4.48 13.96 2.67
N LYS A 34 -5.16 13.73 1.54
CA LYS A 34 -6.60 14.01 1.42
C LYS A 34 -7.42 13.14 2.39
N THR A 35 -7.13 11.84 2.48
CA THR A 35 -7.82 10.92 3.39
C THR A 35 -7.59 11.29 4.85
N LYS A 36 -6.35 11.64 5.23
CA LYS A 36 -6.04 12.14 6.58
C LYS A 36 -6.82 13.41 6.90
N ARG A 37 -6.95 14.33 5.95
CA ARG A 37 -7.76 15.54 6.11
C ARG A 37 -9.25 15.19 6.28
N ALA A 38 -9.78 14.30 5.44
CA ALA A 38 -11.17 13.86 5.53
C ALA A 38 -11.49 13.26 6.91
N VAL A 39 -10.60 12.43 7.47
CA VAL A 39 -10.77 11.90 8.84
C VAL A 39 -10.88 13.02 9.87
N ARG A 40 -9.99 14.04 9.80
CA ARG A 40 -10.04 15.17 10.72
C ARG A 40 -11.32 15.99 10.57
N ASP A 41 -11.75 16.22 9.33
CA ASP A 41 -12.96 16.98 9.03
C ASP A 41 -14.20 16.23 9.52
N LEU A 42 -14.28 14.91 9.35
CA LEU A 42 -15.35 14.06 9.88
C LEU A 42 -15.39 14.07 11.41
N MET A 43 -14.24 13.94 12.07
CA MET A 43 -14.17 14.01 13.54
C MET A 43 -14.57 15.39 14.08
N ALA A 44 -14.23 16.47 13.36
CA ALA A 44 -14.61 17.83 13.75
C ALA A 44 -16.11 18.13 13.50
N ALA A 45 -16.75 17.37 12.60
CA ALA A 45 -18.17 17.48 12.30
C ALA A 45 -19.05 16.69 13.28
N GLU A 46 -18.48 15.79 14.10
CA GLU A 46 -19.24 15.08 15.13
C GLU A 46 -19.74 16.05 16.21
N ASP A 47 -21.03 15.98 16.51
CA ASP A 47 -21.66 16.70 17.62
C ASP A 47 -22.36 15.67 18.52
N PRO A 48 -21.71 15.23 19.60
CA PRO A 48 -22.28 14.28 20.55
C PRO A 48 -23.55 14.79 21.25
N VAL A 49 -23.72 16.10 21.37
CA VAL A 49 -24.89 16.70 22.04
C VAL A 49 -26.11 16.64 21.10
N ALA A 50 -25.89 16.83 19.80
CA ALA A 50 -26.91 16.67 18.76
C ALA A 50 -27.09 15.20 18.30
N GLY A 51 -26.26 14.27 18.78
CA GLY A 51 -26.28 12.86 18.39
C GLY A 51 -25.71 12.58 17.00
N ILE A 52 -24.88 13.49 16.47
CA ILE A 52 -24.25 13.36 15.15
C ILE A 52 -22.90 12.64 15.32
N TYR A 53 -22.80 11.46 14.71
CA TYR A 53 -21.59 10.64 14.73
C TYR A 53 -21.27 10.15 13.31
N HIS A 54 -19.99 10.10 12.96
CA HIS A 54 -19.48 9.70 11.65
C HIS A 54 -18.58 8.46 11.74
N HIS A 55 -18.89 7.56 12.68
CA HIS A 55 -18.05 6.42 13.03
C HIS A 55 -17.79 5.48 11.84
N GLU A 56 -18.79 5.24 10.99
CA GLU A 56 -18.62 4.37 9.81
C GLU A 56 -17.70 5.04 8.78
N GLU A 57 -17.91 6.32 8.47
CA GLU A 57 -17.10 7.05 7.50
C GLU A 57 -15.65 7.21 7.99
N ILE A 58 -15.46 7.50 9.27
CA ILE A 58 -14.13 7.58 9.90
C ILE A 58 -13.43 6.23 9.82
N PHE A 59 -14.13 5.13 10.12
CA PHE A 59 -13.54 3.79 10.06
C PHE A 59 -13.13 3.42 8.64
N ARG A 60 -13.97 3.69 7.63
CA ARG A 60 -13.64 3.46 6.22
C ARG A 60 -12.45 4.29 5.77
N ALA A 61 -12.41 5.58 6.11
CA ALA A 61 -11.29 6.44 5.78
C ALA A 61 -9.98 5.99 6.47
N GLN A 62 -10.04 5.42 7.67
CA GLN A 62 -8.87 4.83 8.33
C GLN A 62 -8.39 3.55 7.64
N GLN A 63 -9.30 2.69 7.16
CA GLN A 63 -8.94 1.53 6.34
C GLN A 63 -8.25 1.95 5.05
N ASP A 64 -8.79 2.95 4.36
CA ASP A 64 -8.21 3.48 3.13
C ASP A 64 -6.83 4.10 3.36
N LYS A 65 -6.67 4.85 4.46
CA LYS A 65 -5.36 5.36 4.88
C LYS A 65 -4.33 4.22 5.01
N LEU A 66 -4.69 3.13 5.69
CA LEU A 66 -3.79 1.98 5.85
C LEU A 66 -3.45 1.33 4.51
N ARG A 67 -4.43 1.16 3.63
CA ARG A 67 -4.21 0.63 2.27
C ARG A 67 -3.23 1.51 1.49
N LEU A 68 -3.43 2.82 1.50
CA LEU A 68 -2.57 3.79 0.81
C LEU A 68 -1.13 3.77 1.36
N ASP A 69 -0.96 3.75 2.69
CA ASP A 69 0.35 3.66 3.33
C ASP A 69 1.12 2.40 2.86
N VAL A 70 0.44 1.24 2.82
CA VAL A 70 1.02 -0.02 2.37
C VAL A 70 1.38 0.03 0.88
N GLU A 71 0.52 0.57 0.03
CA GLU A 71 0.77 0.71 -1.41
C GLU A 71 1.96 1.63 -1.73
N ILE A 72 2.13 2.71 -0.95
CA ILE A 72 3.31 3.58 -1.02
C ILE A 72 4.57 2.79 -0.62
N GLN A 73 4.51 2.01 0.46
CA GLN A 73 5.65 1.19 0.90
C GLN A 73 6.07 0.16 -0.16
N PHE A 74 5.11 -0.55 -0.76
CA PHE A 74 5.42 -1.53 -1.82
C PHE A 74 6.18 -0.90 -3.00
N ARG A 75 5.73 0.27 -3.48
CA ARG A 75 6.37 0.98 -4.58
C ARG A 75 7.73 1.55 -4.19
N THR A 76 7.83 2.12 -2.99
CA THR A 76 9.11 2.64 -2.47
C THR A 76 10.14 1.52 -2.35
N ASN A 77 9.74 0.36 -1.81
CA ASN A 77 10.59 -0.82 -1.72
C ASN A 77 10.97 -1.35 -3.10
N LYS A 78 10.05 -1.35 -4.06
CA LYS A 78 10.33 -1.71 -5.45
C LYS A 78 11.36 -0.78 -6.08
N ILE A 79 11.22 0.54 -5.94
CA ILE A 79 12.21 1.53 -6.38
C ILE A 79 13.58 1.25 -5.76
N HIS A 80 13.63 1.01 -4.45
CA HIS A 80 14.90 0.69 -3.77
C HIS A 80 15.53 -0.59 -4.30
N ARG A 81 14.75 -1.65 -4.55
CA ARG A 81 15.25 -2.91 -5.12
C ARG A 81 15.81 -2.70 -6.53
N ILE A 82 15.11 -1.94 -7.38
CA ILE A 82 15.61 -1.60 -8.72
C ILE A 82 16.91 -0.79 -8.62
N LYS A 83 16.98 0.22 -7.75
CA LYS A 83 18.18 1.04 -7.51
C LYS A 83 19.37 0.22 -6.99
N LEU A 84 19.11 -0.84 -6.23
CA LEU A 84 20.12 -1.80 -5.75
C LEU A 84 20.52 -2.86 -6.80
N GLY A 85 19.90 -2.87 -7.98
CA GLY A 85 20.13 -3.88 -9.01
C GLY A 85 19.54 -5.26 -8.67
N ILE A 86 18.64 -5.34 -7.69
CA ILE A 86 17.96 -6.57 -7.31
C ILE A 86 16.75 -6.74 -8.22
N THR A 87 16.93 -7.50 -9.30
CA THR A 87 15.83 -7.94 -10.16
C THR A 87 14.95 -8.96 -9.45
N ASP A 88 13.63 -8.92 -9.69
CA ASP A 88 12.62 -9.80 -9.07
C ASP A 88 12.78 -11.30 -9.38
N MET A 89 13.80 -11.70 -10.15
CA MET A 89 14.00 -13.06 -10.62
C MET A 89 14.67 -14.01 -9.65
N GLU A 90 15.35 -13.53 -8.60
CA GLU A 90 16.04 -14.43 -7.68
C GLU A 90 15.29 -14.48 -6.34
N PRO A 91 14.61 -15.60 -6.00
CA PRO A 91 14.20 -15.81 -4.62
C PRO A 91 15.47 -15.77 -3.77
N SER A 92 15.53 -14.84 -2.81
CA SER A 92 16.60 -14.77 -1.81
C SER A 92 16.90 -16.19 -1.32
N GLU A 93 18.16 -16.60 -1.37
CA GLU A 93 18.58 -17.91 -0.84
C GLU A 93 18.18 -18.10 0.64
N GLY A 94 17.91 -17.01 1.36
CA GLY A 94 17.38 -17.02 2.72
C GLY A 94 15.98 -17.61 2.87
N VAL A 95 15.17 -17.69 1.81
CA VAL A 95 13.84 -18.33 1.86
C VAL A 95 13.95 -19.86 1.88
N LYS A 96 15.11 -20.43 1.49
CA LYS A 96 15.31 -21.89 1.54
C LYS A 96 15.36 -22.45 2.98
N ASN A 97 15.62 -21.61 3.99
CA ASN A 97 15.85 -22.07 5.38
C ASN A 97 14.85 -21.50 6.42
N GLY A 98 13.72 -20.95 6.00
CA GLY A 98 12.65 -20.53 6.90
C GLY A 98 12.63 -19.03 7.21
N PHE A 99 11.44 -18.56 7.58
CA PHE A 99 11.11 -17.16 7.83
C PHE A 99 12.08 -16.50 8.81
N LEU A 100 12.72 -15.40 8.39
CA LEU A 100 13.24 -14.41 9.33
C LEU A 100 12.09 -13.49 9.75
N PHE A 101 11.67 -13.64 11.01
CA PHE A 101 10.98 -12.61 11.77
C PHE A 101 12.02 -11.64 12.36
#